data_AF-A0A4R2I8F9-F1
#
_entry.id   AF-A0A4R2I8F9-F1
#
_cell.length_a   1.000
_cell.length_b   1.000
_cell.length_c   1.000
_cell.angle_alpha   90.00
_cell.angle_beta   90.00
_cell.angle_gamma   90.00
#
_symmetry.space_group_name_H-M   'P 1'
#
loop_
_entity.id
_entity.type
_entity.pdbx_description
1 polymer ?
#
loop_
_entity_poly.entity_id
_entity_poly.type
_entity_poly.pdbx_seq_one_letter_code
_entity_poly.pdbx_strand_id
1 'polypeptide(L)'
;MSSARAKQPCAPVRSPSPSNGGAGKHGVSEKKAYPLRIAAPVLDAMQRWADDDLRSLNAQIEYVLREALREAGRLKPAPKPRAIADDGA
;
A
#
# COMPACT_ATOMS: atom_id res chain seq x y z
N MET A 1 -13.27 28.38 -52.36
CA MET A 1 -12.02 27.86 -51.77
C MET A 1 -11.98 28.38 -50.33
N SER A 2 -12.73 27.77 -49.40
CA SER A 2 -12.28 26.67 -48.49
C SER A 2 -11.01 27.05 -47.74
N SER A 3 -10.91 27.07 -46.40
CA SER A 3 -11.69 26.37 -45.38
C SER A 3 -11.53 27.08 -44.02
N ALA A 4 -12.60 27.18 -43.23
CA ALA A 4 -12.59 27.68 -41.86
C ALA A 4 -12.03 26.60 -40.91
N ARG A 5 -11.05 26.97 -40.07
CA ARG A 5 -10.43 26.04 -39.11
C ARG A 5 -11.30 25.98 -37.84
N ALA A 6 -12.06 24.89 -37.70
CA ALA A 6 -12.89 24.63 -36.53
C ALA A 6 -12.03 24.43 -35.27
N LYS A 7 -12.40 25.14 -34.20
CA LYS A 7 -11.90 24.98 -32.83
C LYS A 7 -12.33 23.60 -32.32
N GLN A 8 -11.37 22.72 -32.03
CA GLN A 8 -11.67 21.45 -31.35
C GLN A 8 -12.14 21.73 -29.91
N PRO A 9 -13.28 21.17 -29.46
CA PRO A 9 -13.63 21.17 -28.05
C PRO A 9 -12.79 20.12 -27.31
N CYS A 10 -12.18 20.53 -26.20
CA CYS A 10 -11.46 19.65 -25.28
C CYS A 10 -12.40 18.54 -24.77
N ALA A 11 -12.06 17.28 -25.04
CA ALA A 11 -12.76 16.13 -24.47
C ALA A 11 -12.43 15.99 -22.97
N PRO A 12 -13.37 15.48 -22.14
CA PRO A 12 -13.14 15.32 -20.71
C PRO A 12 -12.14 14.19 -20.43
N VAL A 13 -11.17 14.48 -19.57
CA VAL A 13 -10.22 13.50 -19.02
C VAL A 13 -10.99 12.41 -18.29
N ARG A 14 -10.90 11.19 -18.80
CA ARG A 14 -11.51 10.00 -18.22
C ARG A 14 -10.54 9.45 -17.18
N SER A 15 -10.77 9.76 -15.91
CA SER A 15 -10.01 9.18 -14.79
C SER A 15 -10.17 7.65 -14.79
N PRO A 16 -9.10 6.85 -14.66
CA PRO A 16 -9.25 5.45 -14.33
C PRO A 16 -9.61 5.32 -12.85
N SER A 17 -10.85 4.90 -12.56
CA SER A 17 -11.21 4.36 -11.25
C SER A 17 -10.42 3.07 -10.99
N PRO A 18 -9.81 2.88 -9.80
CA PRO A 18 -9.32 1.57 -9.42
C PRO A 18 -10.52 0.68 -9.08
N SER A 19 -10.90 -0.18 -10.01
CA SER A 19 -11.78 -1.33 -9.75
C SER A 19 -11.03 -2.32 -8.88
N ASN A 20 -11.18 -2.26 -7.56
CA ASN A 20 -10.71 -3.33 -6.70
C ASN A 20 -11.86 -4.33 -6.48
N GLY A 21 -12.06 -5.18 -7.48
CA GLY A 21 -13.00 -6.30 -7.46
C GLY A 21 -12.25 -7.58 -7.81
N GLY A 22 -11.91 -8.37 -6.79
CA GLY A 22 -11.25 -9.67 -6.95
C GLY A 22 -11.49 -10.53 -5.72
N ALA A 23 -12.49 -11.42 -5.83
CA ALA A 23 -12.77 -12.46 -4.84
C ALA A 23 -11.62 -13.47 -4.79
N GLY A 24 -10.92 -13.50 -3.66
CA GLY A 24 -9.95 -14.54 -3.33
C GLY A 24 -9.76 -14.53 -1.81
N LYS A 25 -10.39 -15.48 -1.12
CA LYS A 25 -10.23 -15.67 0.33
C LYS A 25 -8.86 -16.28 0.62
N HIS A 26 -7.81 -15.48 0.49
CA HIS A 26 -6.51 -15.76 1.08
C HIS A 26 -6.42 -14.87 2.31
N GLY A 27 -6.18 -15.47 3.48
CA GLY A 27 -6.01 -14.78 4.76
C GLY A 27 -4.74 -13.92 4.79
N VAL A 28 -4.64 -12.95 3.89
CA VAL A 28 -3.70 -11.85 4.00
C VAL A 28 -4.24 -11.01 5.15
N SER A 29 -3.45 -10.95 6.22
CA SER A 29 -3.65 -10.03 7.35
C SER A 29 -4.19 -8.72 6.81
N GLU A 30 -5.36 -8.26 7.27
CA GLU A 30 -5.99 -7.05 6.73
C GLU A 30 -5.01 -5.88 6.80
N LYS A 31 -4.41 -5.54 5.65
CA LYS A 31 -3.45 -4.44 5.53
C LYS A 31 -4.24 -3.19 5.21
N LYS A 32 -4.32 -2.28 6.18
CA LYS A 32 -4.95 -0.98 5.97
C LYS A 32 -3.97 -0.05 5.24
N ALA A 33 -4.34 0.37 4.03
CA ALA A 33 -3.57 1.37 3.29
C ALA A 33 -3.72 2.75 3.94
N TYR A 34 -2.60 3.42 4.19
CA TYR A 34 -2.56 4.78 4.73
C TYR A 34 -1.54 5.61 3.94
N PRO A 35 -1.88 6.83 3.47
CA PRO A 35 -0.94 7.69 2.75
C PRO A 35 0.17 8.18 3.69
N LEU A 36 1.39 7.71 3.47
CA LEU A 36 2.56 8.12 4.25
C LEU A 36 3.13 9.43 3.72
N ARG A 37 3.23 10.46 4.57
CA ARG A 37 3.90 11.72 4.26
C ARG A 37 5.30 11.69 4.87
N ILE A 38 6.33 11.60 4.02
CA ILE A 38 7.73 11.47 4.44
C ILE A 38 8.62 12.32 3.54
N ALA A 39 9.74 12.80 4.06
CA ALA A 39 10.73 13.52 3.28
C ALA A 39 11.39 12.59 2.26
N ALA A 40 11.55 13.06 1.01
CA ALA A 40 12.20 12.33 -0.08
C ALA A 40 13.55 11.69 0.30
N PRO A 41 14.52 12.40 0.92
CA PRO A 41 15.81 11.78 1.25
C PRO A 41 15.71 10.60 2.22
N VAL A 42 14.69 10.59 3.08
CA VAL A 42 14.47 9.47 4.02
C VAL A 42 13.89 8.27 3.27
N LEU A 43 13.00 8.49 2.31
CA LEU A 43 12.45 7.43 1.47
C LEU A 43 13.55 6.78 0.63
N ASP A 44 14.45 7.59 0.05
CA ASP A 44 15.56 7.09 -0.75
C ASP A 44 16.54 6.25 0.07
N ALA A 45 16.87 6.69 1.29
CA ALA A 45 17.70 5.91 2.20
C ALA A 45 17.03 4.59 2.60
N MET A 46 15.72 4.60 2.84
CA MET A 46 14.96 3.39 3.16
C MET A 46 14.88 2.42 1.98
N GLN A 47 14.77 2.93 0.75
CA GLN A 47 14.78 2.11 -0.46
C GLN A 47 16.11 1.37 -0.62
N ARG A 48 17.24 2.08 -0.48
CA ARG A 48 18.57 1.46 -0.55
C ARG A 48 18.76 0.37 0.49
N TRP A 49 18.34 0.63 1.73
CA TRP A 49 18.41 -0.38 2.79
C TRP A 49 17.51 -1.60 2.49
N ALA A 50 16.31 -1.38 1.95
CA ALA A 50 15.44 -2.48 1.53
C ALA A 50 16.09 -3.32 0.43
N ASP A 51 16.77 -2.68 -0.53
CA ASP A 51 17.47 -3.35 -1.62
C ASP A 51 18.65 -4.19 -1.10
N ASP A 52 19.44 -3.65 -0.16
CA ASP A 52 20.55 -4.36 0.49
C ASP A 52 20.07 -5.62 1.25
N ASP A 53 18.89 -5.54 1.87
CA ASP A 53 18.27 -6.63 2.62
C ASP A 53 17.40 -7.58 1.76
N LEU A 54 17.35 -7.37 0.44
CA LEU A 54 16.49 -8.10 -0.50
C LEU A 54 15.01 -8.12 -0.08
N ARG A 55 14.52 -6.99 0.43
CA ARG A 55 13.13 -6.78 0.89
C ARG A 55 12.42 -5.75 0.04
N SER A 56 11.09 -5.83 0.01
CA SER A 56 10.30 -4.71 -0.51
C SER A 56 10.38 -3.51 0.44
N LEU A 57 10.34 -2.31 -0.11
CA LEU A 57 10.31 -1.07 0.67
C LEU A 57 9.18 -1.07 1.72
N ASN A 58 7.99 -1.58 1.39
CA ASN A 58 6.88 -1.63 2.35
C ASN A 58 7.16 -2.60 3.51
N ALA A 59 7.78 -3.76 3.23
CA ALA A 59 8.18 -4.70 4.27
C ALA A 59 9.29 -4.10 5.17
N GLN A 60 10.21 -3.34 4.58
CA GLN A 60 11.26 -2.65 5.33
C GLN A 60 10.68 -1.57 6.26
N ILE A 61 9.76 -0.74 5.76
CA ILE A 61 9.07 0.28 6.56
C ILE A 61 8.30 -0.39 7.71
N GLU A 62 7.57 -1.47 7.45
CA GLU A 62 6.84 -2.20 8.48
C GLU A 62 7.78 -2.77 9.56
N TYR A 63 8.90 -3.36 9.15
CA TYR A 63 9.90 -3.89 10.06
C TYR A 63 10.42 -2.80 11.01
N VAL A 64 10.91 -1.69 10.47
CA VAL A 64 11.45 -0.57 11.27
C VAL A 64 10.40 -0.02 12.23
N LEU A 65 9.14 0.15 11.78
CA LEU A 65 8.06 0.62 12.65
C LEU A 65 7.75 -0.37 13.78
N ARG A 66 7.73 -1.67 13.50
CA ARG A 66 7.51 -2.70 14.53
C ARG A 66 8.63 -2.74 15.55
N GLU A 67 9.87 -2.67 15.09
CA GLU A 67 11.05 -2.63 15.96
C GLU A 67 10.99 -1.39 16.86
N ALA A 68 10.79 -0.20 16.30
CA ALA A 68 10.69 1.05 17.07
C ALA A 68 9.54 1.03 18.08
N LEU A 69 8.39 0.46 17.73
CA LEU A 69 7.25 0.30 18.66
C LEU A 69 7.55 -0.73 19.76
N ARG A 70 8.31 -1.78 19.47
CA ARG A 70 8.73 -2.79 20.45
C ARG A 70 9.73 -2.19 21.43
N GLU A 71 10.73 -1.48 20.94
CA GLU A 71 11.72 -0.76 21.76
C GLU A 71 11.06 0.30 22.64
N ALA A 72 10.05 1.01 22.12
CA ALA A 72 9.26 1.95 22.90
C ALA A 72 8.28 1.27 23.89
N GLY A 73 8.20 -0.06 23.92
CA GLY A 73 7.25 -0.81 24.76
C GLY A 73 5.78 -0.59 24.42
N ARG A 74 5.48 -0.07 23.20
CA ARG A 74 4.13 0.29 22.76
C ARG A 74 3.45 -0.80 21.95
N LEU A 75 4.21 -1.79 21.49
CA LEU A 75 3.66 -2.94 20.79
C LEU A 75 3.25 -4.02 21.80
N LYS A 76 1.94 -4.16 22.03
CA LYS A 76 1.40 -5.34 22.74
C LYS A 76 1.51 -6.55 21.83
N PRO A 77 1.89 -7.75 22.33
CA PRO A 77 1.89 -8.96 21.52
C PRO A 77 0.51 -9.15 20.91
N ALA A 78 0.45 -9.29 19.59
CA ALA A 78 -0.81 -9.46 18.88
C ALA A 78 -1.50 -10.73 19.42
N PRO A 79 -2.83 -10.71 19.64
CA PRO A 79 -3.57 -11.92 19.94
C PRO A 79 -3.31 -12.92 18.81
N LYS A 80 -2.95 -14.17 19.15
CA LYS A 80 -2.93 -15.28 18.18
C LYS A 80 -4.27 -15.22 17.40
N PRO A 81 -4.26 -15.24 16.06
CA PRO A 81 -5.51 -15.39 15.33
C PRO A 81 -6.17 -16.64 15.89
N ARG A 82 -7.35 -16.49 16.51
CA ARG A 82 -8.18 -17.66 16.79
C ARG A 82 -8.39 -18.30 15.43
N ALA A 83 -7.85 -19.50 15.25
CA ALA A 83 -8.22 -20.35 14.14
C ALA A 83 -9.75 -20.38 14.18
N ILE A 84 -10.36 -19.76 13.16
CA ILE A 84 -11.81 -19.80 13.01
C ILE A 84 -12.06 -21.29 12.75
N ALA A 85 -12.58 -21.99 13.76
CA ALA A 85 -13.02 -23.36 13.58
C ALA A 85 -14.12 -23.28 12.52
N ASP A 86 -13.82 -23.86 11.36
CA ASP A 86 -14.75 -24.02 10.26
C ASP A 86 -15.73 -25.14 10.68
N ASP A 87 -16.74 -24.77 11.46
CA ASP A 87 -17.87 -25.64 11.76
C ASP A 87 -19.00 -25.38 10.75
N GLY A 88 -19.20 -26.36 9.86
CA GLY A 88 -20.43 -26.59 9.10
C GLY A 88 -20.36 -26.19 7.62
N ALA A 89 -21.02 -26.88 6.70
CA ALA A 89 -21.87 -28.07 6.73
C ALA A 89 -22.06 -28.52 5.26
#